data_AF-A0A9D7MLE3-F1
#
_entry.id   AF-A0A9D7MLE3-F1
#
_cell.length_a   1.000
_cell.length_b   1.000
_cell.length_c   1.000
_cell.angle_alpha   90.00
_cell.angle_beta   90.00
_cell.angle_gamma   90.00
#
_symmetry.space_group_name_H-M   'P 1'
#
loop_
_entity.id
_entity.type
_entity.pdbx_description
1 polymer ?
#
loop_
_entity_poly.entity_id
_entity_poly.type
_entity_poly.pdbx_seq_one_letter_code
_entity_poly.pdbx_strand_id
1 'polypeptide(L)'
;MKYYTDAHYYYSTGEFEKALHSSLTLKLDHFAFKFDIKDLLIMIYYELGDYESFMYHYDSYKHFLKKNKSVSPQYLKWYDMFNVGVLRLLKIKLNFDEYELKNLEKDVFDGKTGSKDWFMERINKLRKSNRGK
;
A
#
# COMPACT_ATOMS: atom_id res chain seq x y z
N MET A 1 -13.03 5.63 -16.83
CA MET A 1 -13.11 4.71 -15.68
C MET A 1 -12.60 3.30 -15.95
N LYS A 2 -12.59 2.78 -17.20
CA LYS A 2 -12.10 1.43 -17.54
C LYS A 2 -10.73 1.07 -16.91
N TYR A 3 -9.71 1.93 -17.05
CA TYR A 3 -8.39 1.62 -16.51
C TYR A 3 -8.33 1.57 -14.97
N TYR A 4 -9.25 2.24 -14.27
CA TYR A 4 -9.31 2.18 -12.79
C TYR A 4 -9.83 0.82 -12.36
N THR A 5 -10.93 0.36 -12.96
CA THR A 5 -11.48 -0.97 -12.67
C THR A 5 -10.52 -2.09 -13.07
N ASP A 6 -9.85 -1.94 -14.23
CA ASP A 6 -8.88 -2.91 -14.71
C ASP A 6 -7.67 -3.00 -13.76
N ALA A 7 -7.18 -1.88 -13.23
CA ALA A 7 -6.07 -1.87 -12.28
C ALA A 7 -6.40 -2.66 -11.00
N HIS A 8 -7.59 -2.44 -10.41
CA HIS A 8 -8.04 -3.18 -9.24
C HIS A 8 -8.33 -4.65 -9.54
N TYR A 9 -8.90 -4.95 -10.71
CA TYR A 9 -9.14 -6.31 -11.16
C TYR A 9 -7.82 -7.09 -11.27
N TYR A 10 -6.86 -6.58 -12.04
CA TYR A 10 -5.56 -7.24 -12.22
C TYR A 10 -4.78 -7.37 -10.91
N TYR A 11 -4.87 -6.38 -10.01
CA TYR A 11 -4.27 -6.50 -8.68
C TYR A 11 -4.88 -7.65 -7.89
N SER A 12 -6.21 -7.77 -7.90
CA SER A 12 -6.91 -8.84 -7.18
C SER A 12 -6.65 -10.24 -7.73
N THR A 13 -6.36 -10.36 -9.03
CA THR A 13 -6.00 -11.64 -9.67
C THR A 13 -4.51 -11.97 -9.57
N GLY A 14 -3.70 -11.09 -8.96
CA GLY A 14 -2.25 -11.28 -8.83
C GLY A 14 -1.45 -10.92 -10.08
N GLU A 15 -2.07 -10.30 -11.09
CA GLU A 15 -1.45 -9.86 -12.33
C GLU A 15 -0.84 -8.45 -12.16
N PHE A 16 0.17 -8.34 -11.29
CA PHE A 16 0.68 -7.06 -10.79
C PHE A 16 1.28 -6.15 -11.87
N GLU A 17 1.90 -6.69 -12.91
CA GLU A 17 2.45 -5.93 -14.03
C GLU A 17 1.34 -5.29 -14.88
N LYS A 18 0.22 -6.02 -15.08
CA LYS A 18 -0.95 -5.47 -15.78
C LYS A 18 -1.67 -4.43 -14.93
N ALA A 19 -1.73 -4.67 -13.62
CA ALA A 19 -2.24 -3.69 -12.66
C ALA A 19 -1.40 -2.42 -12.70
N LEU A 20 -0.07 -2.54 -12.76
CA LEU A 20 0.85 -1.41 -12.87
C LEU A 20 0.62 -0.62 -14.16
N HIS A 21 0.58 -1.31 -15.30
CA HIS A 21 0.36 -0.69 -16.60
C HIS A 21 -0.97 0.10 -16.62
N SER A 22 -2.05 -0.51 -16.09
CA SER A 22 -3.36 0.12 -16.02
C SER A 22 -3.36 1.34 -15.09
N SER A 23 -2.67 1.25 -13.95
CA SER A 23 -2.54 2.33 -12.96
C SER A 23 -1.80 3.55 -13.53
N LEU A 24 -0.72 3.33 -14.29
CA LEU A 24 0.08 4.40 -14.90
C LEU A 24 -0.58 5.04 -16.13
N THR A 25 -1.44 4.29 -16.83
CA THR A 25 -2.16 4.77 -18.03
C THR A 25 -3.37 5.66 -17.68
N LEU A 26 -3.80 5.64 -16.42
CA LEU A 26 -5.00 6.33 -15.97
C LEU A 26 -4.84 7.86 -15.99
N LYS A 27 -5.70 8.54 -16.76
CA LYS A 27 -5.88 9.99 -16.65
C LYS A 27 -6.91 10.28 -15.56
N LEU A 28 -6.43 10.91 -14.48
CA LEU A 28 -7.22 11.19 -13.29
C LEU A 28 -7.72 12.63 -13.25
N ASP A 29 -8.95 12.83 -13.70
CA ASP A 29 -9.64 14.12 -13.63
C ASP A 29 -10.16 14.40 -12.21
N HIS A 30 -10.61 13.36 -11.50
CA HIS A 30 -11.09 13.48 -10.12
C HIS A 30 -9.98 13.24 -9.10
N PHE A 31 -9.92 14.13 -8.12
CA PHE A 31 -8.87 14.16 -7.11
C PHE A 31 -8.91 12.98 -6.12
N ALA A 32 -10.09 12.45 -5.78
CA ALA A 32 -10.23 11.32 -4.86
C ALA A 32 -9.50 10.06 -5.37
N PHE A 33 -9.65 9.74 -6.66
CA PHE A 33 -8.99 8.58 -7.28
C PHE A 33 -7.45 8.69 -7.31
N LYS A 34 -6.88 9.87 -7.07
CA LYS A 34 -5.41 10.04 -6.98
C LYS A 34 -4.83 9.41 -5.73
N PHE A 35 -5.59 9.31 -4.64
CA PHE A 35 -5.13 8.61 -3.45
C PHE A 35 -5.19 7.10 -3.65
N ASP A 36 -6.33 6.59 -4.14
CA ASP A 36 -6.52 5.15 -4.37
C ASP A 36 -5.44 4.58 -5.29
N ILE A 37 -5.09 5.29 -6.37
CA ILE A 37 -4.02 4.84 -7.28
C ILE A 37 -2.65 4.91 -6.62
N LYS A 38 -2.40 5.87 -5.72
CA LYS A 38 -1.13 5.92 -5.00
C LYS A 38 -1.01 4.78 -3.99
N ASP A 39 -2.09 4.43 -3.29
CA ASP A 39 -2.15 3.25 -2.44
C ASP A 39 -1.86 2.00 -3.28
N LEU A 40 -2.56 1.86 -4.41
CA LEU A 40 -2.43 0.72 -5.31
C LEU A 40 -1.02 0.57 -5.87
N LEU A 41 -0.36 1.66 -6.27
CA LEU A 41 1.02 1.62 -6.78
C LEU A 41 2.00 1.09 -5.71
N ILE A 42 1.91 1.60 -4.49
CA ILE A 42 2.79 1.15 -3.40
C ILE A 42 2.53 -0.33 -3.06
N MET A 43 1.27 -0.75 -3.09
CA MET A 43 0.90 -2.16 -2.95
C MET A 43 1.49 -3.01 -4.08
N ILE A 44 1.37 -2.59 -5.34
CA ILE A 44 1.89 -3.30 -6.51
C ILE A 44 3.41 -3.47 -6.40
N TYR A 45 4.15 -2.40 -6.14
CA TYR A 45 5.62 -2.47 -6.04
C TYR A 45 6.09 -3.34 -4.86
N TYR A 46 5.32 -3.37 -3.77
CA TYR A 46 5.57 -4.31 -2.67
C TYR A 46 5.45 -5.78 -3.11
N GLU A 47 4.45 -6.11 -3.95
CA GLU A 47 4.27 -7.46 -4.47
C GLU A 47 5.36 -7.85 -5.47
N LEU A 48 5.67 -6.94 -6.40
CA LEU A 48 6.69 -7.15 -7.43
C LEU A 48 8.10 -7.28 -6.85
N GLY A 49 8.32 -6.82 -5.61
CA GLY A 49 9.65 -6.80 -4.99
C GLY A 49 10.55 -5.70 -5.56
N ASP A 50 10.01 -4.78 -6.35
CA ASP A 50 10.70 -3.60 -6.86
C ASP A 50 10.72 -2.51 -5.77
N TYR A 51 11.70 -2.63 -4.88
CA TYR A 51 11.82 -1.78 -3.69
C TYR A 51 12.32 -0.36 -4.00
N GLU A 52 13.02 -0.17 -5.12
CA GLU A 52 13.44 1.16 -5.57
C GLU A 52 12.22 1.98 -6.00
N SER A 53 11.37 1.39 -6.86
CA SER A 53 10.12 2.03 -7.27
C SER A 53 9.17 2.20 -6.10
N PHE A 54 9.10 1.23 -5.18
CA PHE A 54 8.34 1.36 -3.94
C PHE A 54 8.74 2.63 -3.18
N MET A 55 10.04 2.83 -2.93
CA MET A 55 10.52 3.97 -2.16
C MET A 55 10.26 5.29 -2.88
N TYR A 56 10.47 5.33 -4.20
CA TYR A 56 10.13 6.49 -5.02
C TYR A 56 8.64 6.88 -4.88
N HIS A 57 7.74 5.91 -4.99
CA HIS A 57 6.30 6.15 -4.89
C HIS A 57 5.86 6.48 -3.45
N TYR A 58 6.47 5.85 -2.45
CA TYR A 58 6.28 6.16 -1.03
C TYR A 58 6.59 7.63 -0.73
N ASP A 59 7.77 8.11 -1.13
CA ASP A 59 8.19 9.49 -0.88
C ASP A 59 7.35 10.50 -1.66
N SER A 60 7.09 10.22 -2.94
CA SER A 60 6.18 11.01 -3.78
C SER A 60 4.79 11.13 -3.15
N TYR A 61 4.28 10.04 -2.54
CA TYR A 61 3.00 10.06 -1.87
C TYR A 61 3.02 10.93 -0.61
N LYS A 62 4.06 10.85 0.22
CA LYS A 62 4.20 11.74 1.40
C LYS A 62 4.22 13.21 1.00
N HIS A 63 4.93 13.55 -0.06
CA HIS A 63 4.91 14.91 -0.61
C HIS A 63 3.52 15.31 -1.09
N PHE A 64 2.79 14.41 -1.76
CA PHE A 64 1.42 14.63 -2.19
C PHE A 64 0.48 14.88 -0.99
N LEU A 65 0.53 14.07 0.06
CA LEU A 65 -0.30 14.26 1.27
C LEU A 65 -0.04 15.63 1.92
N LYS A 66 1.23 16.05 2.02
CA LYS A 66 1.60 17.35 2.60
C LYS A 66 1.12 18.56 1.79
N LYS A 67 1.05 18.44 0.46
CA LYS A 67 0.63 19.54 -0.44
C LYS A 67 -0.87 19.74 -0.49
N ASN A 68 -1.67 18.68 -0.32
CA ASN A 68 -3.12 18.73 -0.52
C ASN A 68 -3.90 19.04 0.75
N LYS A 69 -3.65 20.21 1.33
CA LYS A 69 -4.31 20.69 2.57
C LYS A 69 -5.79 21.04 2.40
N SER A 70 -6.31 21.04 1.18
CA SER A 70 -7.75 21.20 0.89
C SER A 70 -8.58 19.99 1.32
N VAL A 71 -7.92 18.88 1.65
CA VAL A 71 -8.52 17.64 2.14
C VAL A 71 -8.60 17.67 3.65
N SER A 72 -9.62 17.02 4.22
CA SER A 72 -9.76 16.96 5.67
C SER A 72 -8.50 16.36 6.32
N PRO A 73 -8.01 16.94 7.44
CA PRO A 73 -6.83 16.42 8.13
C PRO A 73 -6.98 14.96 8.55
N GLN A 74 -8.19 14.55 8.91
CA GLN A 74 -8.50 13.18 9.26
C GLN A 74 -8.28 12.21 8.09
N TYR A 75 -8.69 12.59 6.87
CA TYR A 75 -8.53 11.76 5.68
C TYR A 75 -7.05 11.67 5.25
N LEU A 76 -6.31 12.79 5.32
CA LEU A 76 -4.86 12.78 5.08
C LEU A 76 -4.12 11.90 6.09
N LYS A 77 -4.52 11.94 7.35
CA LYS A 77 -3.96 11.09 8.41
C LYS A 77 -4.20 9.60 8.12
N TRP A 78 -5.38 9.24 7.61
CA TRP A 78 -5.69 7.86 7.23
C TRP A 78 -4.74 7.31 6.15
N TYR A 79 -4.48 8.07 5.09
CA TYR A 79 -3.53 7.64 4.05
C TYR A 79 -2.08 7.66 4.52
N ASP A 80 -1.69 8.61 5.38
CA ASP A 80 -0.34 8.59 5.97
C ASP A 80 -0.14 7.34 6.84
N MET A 81 -1.15 6.97 7.63
CA MET A 81 -1.14 5.74 8.43
C MET A 81 -1.06 4.48 7.56
N PHE A 82 -1.79 4.43 6.44
CA PHE A 82 -1.64 3.38 5.44
C PHE A 82 -0.19 3.33 4.91
N ASN A 83 0.32 4.45 4.40
CA ASN A 83 1.63 4.54 3.77
C ASN A 83 2.78 4.14 4.73
N VAL A 84 2.73 4.61 5.98
CA VAL A 84 3.66 4.21 7.05
C VAL A 84 3.53 2.72 7.38
N GLY A 85 2.31 2.19 7.43
CA GLY A 85 2.04 0.78 7.64
C GLY A 85 2.70 -0.10 6.56
N VAL A 86 2.57 0.26 5.28
CA VAL A 86 3.17 -0.52 4.19
C VAL A 86 4.70 -0.48 4.26
N LEU A 87 5.30 0.67 4.59
CA LEU A 87 6.75 0.76 4.79
C LEU A 87 7.21 -0.15 5.95
N ARG A 88 6.49 -0.16 7.08
CA ARG A 88 6.80 -1.05 8.21
C ARG A 88 6.75 -2.52 7.77
N LEU A 89 5.69 -2.90 7.05
CA LEU A 89 5.53 -4.24 6.50
C LEU A 89 6.69 -4.63 5.56
N LEU A 90 7.15 -3.70 4.72
CA LEU A 90 8.31 -3.93 3.85
C LEU A 90 9.58 -4.15 4.67
N LYS A 91 9.84 -3.32 5.69
CA LYS A 91 11.01 -3.48 6.57
C LYS A 91 11.02 -4.84 7.25
N ILE A 92 9.86 -5.29 7.77
CA ILE A 92 9.70 -6.63 8.35
C ILE A 92 9.93 -7.72 7.30
N LYS A 93 9.45 -7.54 6.06
CA LYS A 93 9.68 -8.51 4.97
C LYS A 93 11.17 -8.66 4.64
N LEU A 94 11.92 -7.55 4.62
CA LEU A 94 13.34 -7.52 4.29
C LEU A 94 14.22 -8.07 5.42
N ASN A 95 13.87 -7.75 6.66
CA ASN A 95 14.54 -8.25 7.86
C ASN A 95 13.47 -8.73 8.85
N PHE A 96 13.24 -10.05 8.86
CA PHE A 96 12.12 -10.62 9.60
C PHE A 96 12.26 -10.40 11.10
N ASP A 97 11.32 -9.62 11.63
CA ASP A 97 11.16 -9.32 13.05
C ASP A 97 9.76 -9.74 13.49
N GLU A 98 9.65 -10.85 14.22
CA GLU A 98 8.36 -11.36 14.70
C GLU A 98 7.72 -10.42 15.73
N TYR A 99 8.52 -9.73 16.54
CA TYR A 99 8.01 -8.80 17.53
C TYR A 99 7.38 -7.59 16.84
N GLU A 100 8.07 -7.01 15.85
CA GLU A 100 7.53 -5.89 15.08
C GLU A 100 6.35 -6.30 14.20
N LEU A 101 6.32 -7.54 13.69
CA LEU A 101 5.16 -8.09 12.99
C LEU A 101 3.92 -8.16 13.91
N LYS A 102 4.08 -8.59 15.16
CA LYS A 102 2.99 -8.62 16.16
C LYS A 102 2.53 -7.22 16.52
N ASN A 103 3.45 -6.25 16.64
CA ASN A 103 3.09 -4.85 16.88
C ASN A 103 2.27 -4.28 15.72
N LEU A 104 2.70 -4.55 14.48
CA LEU A 104 1.97 -4.11 13.30
C LEU A 104 0.58 -4.77 13.23
N GLU A 105 0.46 -6.06 13.52
CA GLU A 105 -0.84 -6.77 13.58
C GLU A 105 -1.79 -6.14 14.59
N LYS A 106 -1.29 -5.76 15.77
CA LYS A 106 -2.08 -5.05 16.78
C LYS A 106 -2.52 -3.67 16.28
N ASP A 107 -1.61 -2.90 15.67
CA ASP A 107 -1.95 -1.59 15.10
C ASP A 107 -3.02 -1.70 14.00
N VAL A 108 -2.93 -2.72 13.15
CA VAL A 108 -3.93 -3.04 12.13
C VAL A 108 -5.27 -3.37 12.75
N PHE A 109 -5.29 -4.17 13.82
CA PHE A 109 -6.51 -4.53 14.52
C PHE A 109 -7.18 -3.32 15.19
N ASP A 110 -6.39 -2.44 15.79
CA ASP A 110 -6.82 -1.19 16.45
C ASP A 110 -7.29 -0.10 15.44
N GLY A 111 -7.23 -0.36 14.13
CA GLY A 111 -7.57 0.62 13.09
C GLY A 111 -6.53 1.73 12.96
N LYS A 112 -5.29 1.47 13.40
CA LYS A 112 -4.16 2.39 13.28
C LYS A 112 -3.42 2.27 11.93
N THR A 113 -3.93 1.45 11.03
CA THR A 113 -3.52 1.38 9.64
C THR A 113 -4.76 1.45 8.75
N GLY A 114 -4.68 2.13 7.61
CA GLY A 114 -5.72 2.01 6.58
C GLY A 114 -5.81 0.58 6.05
N SER A 115 -6.91 0.20 5.41
CA SER A 115 -7.04 -1.07 4.67
C SER A 115 -6.69 -2.33 5.47
N LYS A 116 -7.43 -2.57 6.56
CA LYS A 116 -7.23 -3.70 7.51
C LYS A 116 -7.05 -5.05 6.81
N ASP A 117 -7.94 -5.39 5.88
CA ASP A 117 -7.96 -6.71 5.24
C ASP A 117 -6.68 -7.00 4.47
N TRP A 118 -6.16 -6.00 3.74
CA TRP A 118 -4.92 -6.13 2.99
C TRP A 118 -3.73 -6.42 3.91
N PHE A 119 -3.59 -5.65 5.00
CA PHE A 119 -2.51 -5.88 5.96
C PHE A 119 -2.60 -7.25 6.61
N MET A 120 -3.79 -7.67 7.05
CA MET A 120 -3.98 -8.97 7.68
C MET A 120 -3.62 -10.12 6.72
N GLU A 121 -3.98 -10.02 5.45
CA GLU A 121 -3.59 -11.00 4.43
C GLU A 121 -2.07 -11.09 4.31
N ARG A 122 -1.37 -9.94 4.25
CA ARG A 122 0.10 -9.90 4.11
C ARG A 122 0.84 -10.35 5.35
N ILE A 123 0.39 -9.96 6.54
CA ILE A 123 0.93 -10.44 7.81
C ILE A 123 0.84 -11.96 7.89
N ASN A 124 -0.31 -12.53 7.52
CA ASN A 124 -0.50 -13.98 7.50
C ASN A 124 0.41 -14.69 6.49
N LYS A 125 0.59 -14.12 5.28
CA LYS A 125 1.54 -14.64 4.29
C LYS A 125 2.98 -14.62 4.82
N LEU A 126 3.44 -13.48 5.36
CA LEU A 126 4.79 -13.35 5.93
C LEU A 126 5.03 -14.33 7.09
N ARG A 127 4.04 -14.52 7.96
CA ARG A 127 4.11 -15.47 9.08
C ARG A 127 4.25 -16.91 8.57
N LYS A 128 3.50 -17.31 7.54
CA LYS A 128 3.60 -18.66 6.95
C LYS A 128 4.97 -18.90 6.32
N SER A 129 5.48 -17.94 5.54
CA SER A 129 6.77 -18.08 4.85
C SER A 129 7.99 -18.17 5.77
N ASN A 130 7.90 -17.64 6.99
CA ASN A 130 9.02 -17.63 7.95
C ASN A 130 8.88 -18.65 9.09
N ARG A 131 7.74 -19.35 9.22
CA ARG A 131 7.58 -20.47 10.17
C ARG A 131 8.20 -21.79 9.70
N GLY A 132 8.56 -21.87 8.42
CA GLY A 132 9.18 -23.06 7.80
C GLY A 132 10.69 -22.94 7.58
N LYS A 133 11.34 -21.92 8.14
CA LYS A 133 12.79 -21.74 8.19
C LYS A 133 13.28 -21.99 9.61
#